data_AF-A0A381YR09-F1
#
_entry.id   AF-A0A381YR09-F1
#
_cell.length_a   1.000
_cell.length_b   1.000
_cell.length_c   1.000
_cell.angle_alpha   90.00
_cell.angle_beta   90.00
_cell.angle_gamma   90.00
#
_symmetry.space_group_name_H-M   'P 1'
#
loop_
_entity.id
_entity.type
_entity.pdbx_description
1 polymer ?
#
loop_
_entity_poly.entity_id
_entity_poly.type
_entity_poly.pdbx_seq_one_letter_code
_entity_poly.pdbx_strand_id
1 'polypeptide(L)'
;MRSAVITCIFALVTTIAVSTQTNDQKISDAIKALPESMREGAAVVEYDADGYRTVIREGSNSLVCEPDDPNVEGFRVGCYHQNRIARLNFERQFAATGKSAAEVFQARSAKVDAGLLPLPVAGQMAYFLAGADEASATPTRSVRLPYATSESTGLPIERGQDGVWLMQAGTNRAHIMIVGDGGETGQTEGMNGDSIAEAVSPLAPALRSEATVVRYDDDGKRHILRQGNNSIVCEPDDSAVEGFRVSCYHEGHVPRLNFEKELAATGLERGEVFAARIKSVEGGRIPLPVAGQMQYFLGGEDIASASSFKGIRLPYATSASSGLPTERSSDNIWLMQAGTNRAHIMLPGR
;
A
#
# COMPACT_ATOMS: atom_id res chain seq x y z
N MET A 1 -81.89 -11.49 24.10
CA MET A 1 -80.68 -10.65 24.27
C MET A 1 -79.47 -11.58 24.39
N ARG A 2 -78.48 -11.34 23.52
CA ARG A 2 -77.04 -11.67 23.63
C ARG A 2 -76.61 -13.16 23.50
N SER A 3 -76.25 -13.55 22.28
CA SER A 3 -75.30 -14.64 22.00
C SER A 3 -73.86 -14.15 22.23
N ALA A 4 -73.08 -14.87 23.03
CA ALA A 4 -71.66 -14.59 23.27
C ALA A 4 -70.82 -15.37 22.28
N VAL A 5 -70.06 -14.65 21.44
CA VAL A 5 -69.06 -15.22 20.52
C VAL A 5 -67.72 -15.21 21.26
N ILE A 6 -67.14 -16.40 21.47
CA ILE A 6 -65.79 -16.57 22.03
C ILE A 6 -64.83 -16.64 20.85
N THR A 7 -64.03 -15.59 20.67
CA THR A 7 -62.97 -15.53 19.67
C THR A 7 -61.66 -16.02 20.29
N CYS A 8 -61.19 -17.20 19.88
CA CYS A 8 -59.85 -17.70 20.21
C CYS A 8 -58.78 -16.91 19.44
N ILE A 9 -57.94 -16.19 20.17
CA ILE A 9 -56.76 -15.51 19.64
C ILE A 9 -55.63 -16.54 19.52
N PHE A 10 -55.28 -16.92 18.30
CA PHE A 10 -54.07 -17.68 18.00
C PHE A 10 -52.87 -16.72 18.05
N ALA A 11 -52.02 -16.83 19.07
CA ALA A 11 -50.74 -16.15 19.12
C ALA A 11 -49.76 -16.81 18.16
N LEU A 12 -49.48 -16.16 17.03
CA LEU A 12 -48.48 -16.58 16.06
C LEU A 12 -47.10 -16.23 16.62
N VAL A 13 -46.38 -17.22 17.14
CA VAL A 13 -44.98 -17.07 17.55
C VAL A 13 -44.12 -17.09 16.29
N THR A 14 -43.68 -15.92 15.83
CA THR A 14 -42.66 -15.81 14.78
C THR A 14 -41.29 -16.09 15.38
N THR A 15 -40.77 -17.29 15.17
CA THR A 15 -39.35 -17.59 15.39
C THR A 15 -38.52 -16.81 14.37
N ILE A 16 -37.84 -15.76 14.82
CA ILE A 16 -36.79 -15.11 14.05
C ILE A 16 -35.63 -16.11 13.99
N ALA A 17 -35.44 -16.75 12.85
CA ALA A 17 -34.24 -17.54 12.59
C ALA A 17 -33.06 -16.56 12.49
N VAL A 18 -32.28 -16.45 13.56
CA VAL A 18 -30.96 -15.81 13.49
C VAL A 18 -30.09 -16.71 12.62
N SER A 19 -29.79 -16.25 11.41
CA SER A 19 -28.86 -16.94 10.51
C SER A 19 -27.45 -16.80 11.05
N THR A 20 -27.06 -17.67 11.98
CA THR A 20 -25.66 -17.76 12.44
C THR A 20 -24.81 -18.36 11.31
N GLN A 21 -23.93 -17.56 10.73
CA GLN A 21 -22.95 -18.00 9.74
C GLN A 21 -22.07 -19.12 10.31
N THR A 22 -21.83 -20.18 9.54
CA THR A 22 -20.95 -21.29 9.94
C THR A 22 -19.49 -20.83 9.98
N ASN A 23 -18.63 -21.54 10.73
CA ASN A 23 -17.19 -21.24 10.73
C ASN A 23 -16.58 -21.36 9.33
N ASP A 24 -17.00 -22.33 8.53
CA ASP A 24 -16.53 -22.49 7.14
C ASP A 24 -16.88 -21.27 6.29
N GLN A 25 -18.09 -20.74 6.43
CA GLN A 25 -18.52 -19.54 5.71
C GLN A 25 -17.75 -18.30 6.19
N LYS A 26 -17.58 -18.12 7.51
CA LYS A 26 -16.75 -17.04 8.08
C LYS A 26 -15.32 -17.08 7.54
N ILE A 27 -14.70 -18.26 7.52
CA ILE A 27 -13.34 -18.47 7.01
C ILE A 27 -13.26 -18.14 5.53
N SER A 28 -14.20 -18.66 4.74
CA SER A 28 -14.27 -18.44 3.29
C SER A 28 -14.40 -16.94 2.97
N ASP A 29 -15.23 -16.22 3.72
CA ASP A 29 -15.44 -14.79 3.50
C ASP A 29 -14.23 -13.96 3.94
N ALA A 30 -13.67 -14.24 5.13
CA ALA A 30 -12.55 -13.48 5.70
C ALA A 30 -11.34 -13.40 4.76
N ILE A 31 -11.00 -14.52 4.11
CA ILE A 31 -9.81 -14.61 3.25
C ILE A 31 -9.98 -13.97 1.88
N LYS A 32 -11.21 -13.57 1.49
CA LYS A 32 -11.45 -12.89 0.20
C LYS A 32 -10.68 -11.58 0.09
N ALA A 33 -10.35 -10.94 1.22
CA ALA A 33 -9.50 -9.74 1.23
C ALA A 33 -8.07 -10.00 0.73
N LEU A 34 -7.58 -11.25 0.76
CA LEU A 34 -6.21 -11.57 0.40
C LEU A 34 -6.05 -11.93 -1.08
N PRO A 35 -4.86 -11.66 -1.65
CA PRO A 35 -4.40 -12.32 -2.87
C PRO A 35 -4.51 -13.84 -2.74
N GLU A 36 -4.89 -14.52 -3.82
CA GLU A 36 -5.16 -15.97 -3.82
C GLU A 36 -4.01 -16.80 -3.23
N SER A 37 -2.77 -16.49 -3.63
CA SER A 37 -1.55 -17.16 -3.15
C SER A 37 -1.28 -17.02 -1.65
N MET A 38 -1.95 -16.10 -0.96
CA MET A 38 -1.77 -15.85 0.48
C MET A 38 -2.91 -16.43 1.33
N ARG A 39 -4.00 -16.91 0.72
CA ARG A 39 -5.25 -17.30 1.42
C ARG A 39 -5.11 -18.54 2.27
N GLU A 40 -4.46 -19.59 1.75
CA GLU A 40 -4.33 -20.89 2.41
C GLU A 40 -3.58 -20.78 3.74
N GLY A 41 -2.50 -20.00 3.77
CA GLY A 41 -1.67 -19.86 4.96
C GLY A 41 -2.17 -18.86 6.01
N ALA A 42 -3.24 -18.10 5.77
CA ALA A 42 -3.66 -17.08 6.72
C ALA A 42 -4.37 -17.68 7.93
N ALA A 43 -4.19 -17.11 9.13
CA ALA A 43 -5.05 -17.43 10.26
C ALA A 43 -6.40 -16.71 10.12
N VAL A 44 -7.47 -17.25 10.68
CA VAL A 44 -8.78 -16.56 10.78
C VAL A 44 -9.23 -16.53 12.22
N VAL A 45 -9.66 -15.35 12.67
CA VAL A 45 -10.03 -15.10 14.06
C VAL A 45 -11.35 -14.36 14.15
N GLU A 46 -12.07 -14.59 15.23
CA GLU A 46 -13.26 -13.82 15.59
C GLU A 46 -13.06 -13.17 16.97
N TYR A 47 -13.90 -12.19 17.28
CA TYR A 47 -13.94 -11.54 18.57
C TYR A 47 -15.33 -11.72 19.18
N ASP A 48 -15.39 -12.01 20.48
CA ASP A 48 -16.65 -12.02 21.21
C ASP A 48 -17.12 -10.61 21.59
N ALA A 49 -18.25 -10.52 22.28
CA ALA A 49 -18.86 -9.25 22.71
C ALA A 49 -17.96 -8.44 23.66
N ASP A 50 -17.05 -9.10 24.38
CA ASP A 50 -16.09 -8.48 25.30
C ASP A 50 -14.77 -8.13 24.60
N GLY A 51 -14.63 -8.46 23.31
CA GLY A 51 -13.44 -8.21 22.51
C GLY A 51 -12.32 -9.22 22.73
N TYR A 52 -12.60 -10.41 23.26
CA TYR A 52 -11.62 -11.49 23.31
C TYR A 52 -11.57 -12.26 21.99
N ARG A 53 -10.34 -12.51 21.55
CA ARG A 53 -10.03 -13.15 20.27
C ARG A 53 -10.07 -14.67 20.39
N THR A 54 -10.78 -15.33 19.47
CA THR A 54 -10.76 -16.78 19.27
C THR A 54 -10.23 -17.10 17.88
N VAL A 55 -9.39 -18.13 17.76
CA VAL A 55 -8.90 -18.62 16.47
C VAL A 55 -9.89 -19.64 15.93
N ILE A 56 -10.43 -19.41 14.73
CA ILE A 56 -11.33 -20.36 14.04
C ILE A 56 -10.62 -21.08 12.89
N ARG A 57 -9.43 -20.60 12.47
CA ARG A 57 -8.49 -21.29 11.61
C ARG A 57 -7.05 -20.93 11.94
N GLU A 58 -6.21 -21.93 12.18
CA GLU A 58 -4.77 -21.72 12.34
C GLU A 58 -4.11 -21.31 11.01
N GLY A 59 -3.04 -20.50 11.10
CA GLY A 59 -2.29 -20.01 9.95
C GLY A 59 -0.85 -20.51 9.92
N SER A 60 -0.25 -20.53 8.74
CA SER A 60 1.15 -20.84 8.47
C SER A 60 1.95 -19.65 7.91
N ASN A 61 1.28 -18.55 7.55
CA ASN A 61 1.91 -17.30 7.11
C ASN A 61 1.68 -16.15 8.11
N SER A 62 2.17 -14.95 7.78
CA SER A 62 2.17 -13.80 8.69
C SER A 62 0.85 -13.02 8.74
N LEU A 63 -0.21 -13.50 8.09
CA LEU A 63 -1.50 -12.80 7.95
C LEU A 63 -2.58 -13.41 8.86
N VAL A 64 -3.39 -12.52 9.43
CA VAL A 64 -4.52 -12.86 10.30
C VAL A 64 -5.75 -12.11 9.81
N CYS A 65 -6.81 -12.84 9.49
CA CYS A 65 -8.05 -12.33 8.92
C CYS A 65 -9.19 -12.30 9.95
N GLU A 66 -10.06 -11.30 9.82
CA GLU A 66 -11.31 -11.16 10.54
C GLU A 66 -12.47 -11.38 9.53
N PRO A 67 -13.48 -12.20 9.88
CA PRO A 67 -14.69 -12.34 9.08
C PRO A 67 -15.53 -11.06 9.12
N ASP A 68 -16.55 -11.04 8.28
CA ASP A 68 -17.57 -10.00 8.25
C ASP A 68 -18.33 -9.97 9.58
N ASP A 69 -18.66 -8.76 10.05
CA ASP A 69 -19.47 -8.58 11.26
C ASP A 69 -20.93 -8.38 10.86
N PRO A 70 -21.82 -9.37 11.09
CA PRO A 70 -23.21 -9.30 10.65
C PRO A 70 -24.02 -8.20 11.36
N ASN A 71 -23.47 -7.56 12.39
CA ASN A 71 -24.10 -6.45 13.09
C ASN A 71 -23.72 -5.08 12.51
N VAL A 72 -22.83 -5.05 11.52
CA VAL A 72 -22.40 -3.83 10.82
C VAL A 72 -23.01 -3.84 9.43
N GLU A 73 -23.62 -2.72 9.03
CA GLU A 73 -24.19 -2.58 7.70
C GLU A 73 -23.12 -2.66 6.61
N GLY A 74 -23.42 -3.40 5.54
CA GLY A 74 -22.54 -3.64 4.40
C GLY A 74 -21.75 -4.94 4.52
N PHE A 75 -20.85 -5.17 3.57
CA PHE A 75 -19.88 -6.26 3.63
C PHE A 75 -18.51 -5.70 3.92
N ARG A 76 -17.80 -6.26 4.90
CA ARG A 76 -16.43 -5.87 5.25
C ARG A 76 -15.63 -7.00 5.87
N VAL A 77 -14.62 -7.46 5.14
CA VAL A 77 -13.60 -8.37 5.65
C VAL A 77 -12.22 -7.70 5.64
N GLY A 78 -11.36 -8.12 6.56
CA GLY A 78 -10.04 -7.52 6.71
C GLY A 78 -8.98 -8.50 7.18
N CYS A 79 -7.80 -8.43 6.58
CA CYS A 79 -6.64 -9.21 6.97
C CYS A 79 -5.45 -8.32 7.26
N TYR A 80 -4.67 -8.67 8.27
CA TYR A 80 -3.58 -7.85 8.77
C TYR A 80 -2.33 -8.68 8.97
N HIS A 81 -1.18 -8.05 8.80
CA HIS A 81 0.05 -8.61 9.32
C HIS A 81 -0.05 -8.83 10.84
N GLN A 82 0.43 -9.98 11.33
CA GLN A 82 0.31 -10.44 12.73
C GLN A 82 0.79 -9.42 13.78
N ASN A 83 1.76 -8.56 13.45
CA ASN A 83 2.22 -7.47 14.31
C ASN A 83 1.16 -6.37 14.58
N ARG A 84 0.00 -6.40 13.91
CA ARG A 84 -1.15 -5.56 14.26
C ARG A 84 -1.97 -6.13 15.42
N ILE A 85 -1.90 -7.44 15.69
CA ILE A 85 -2.85 -8.13 16.57
C ILE A 85 -2.85 -7.59 18.00
N ALA A 86 -1.70 -7.24 18.58
CA ALA A 86 -1.68 -6.63 19.92
C ALA A 86 -2.49 -5.32 19.99
N ARG A 87 -2.40 -4.48 18.95
CA ARG A 87 -3.16 -3.23 18.86
C ARG A 87 -4.63 -3.48 18.55
N LEU A 88 -4.93 -4.44 17.67
CA LEU A 88 -6.29 -4.82 17.34
C LEU A 88 -7.03 -5.39 18.56
N ASN A 89 -6.42 -6.30 19.33
CA ASN A 89 -6.99 -6.83 20.56
C ASN A 89 -7.32 -5.70 21.55
N PHE A 90 -6.39 -4.74 21.72
CA PHE A 90 -6.66 -3.56 22.54
C PHE A 90 -7.85 -2.75 22.00
N GLU A 91 -7.90 -2.49 20.68
CA GLU A 91 -9.01 -1.77 20.05
C GLU A 91 -10.35 -2.46 20.33
N ARG A 92 -10.43 -3.79 20.17
CA ARG A 92 -11.65 -4.58 20.36
C ARG A 92 -12.12 -4.58 21.82
N GLN A 93 -11.23 -4.88 22.75
CA GLN A 93 -11.57 -4.89 24.19
C GLN A 93 -11.98 -3.50 24.68
N PHE A 94 -11.31 -2.44 24.20
CA PHE A 94 -11.66 -1.10 24.62
C PHE A 94 -12.98 -0.63 24.00
N ALA A 95 -13.26 -0.99 22.75
CA ALA A 95 -14.55 -0.74 22.12
C ALA A 95 -15.71 -1.45 22.85
N ALA A 96 -15.50 -2.68 23.33
CA ALA A 96 -16.49 -3.44 24.12
C ALA A 96 -16.93 -2.73 25.41
N THR A 97 -16.13 -1.79 25.93
CA THR A 97 -16.50 -0.95 27.08
C THR A 97 -17.45 0.22 26.73
N GLY A 98 -18.00 0.25 25.51
CA GLY A 98 -18.90 1.29 25.03
C GLY A 98 -18.19 2.56 24.53
N LYS A 99 -16.89 2.46 24.23
CA LYS A 99 -16.09 3.59 23.74
C LYS A 99 -16.34 3.86 22.27
N SER A 100 -16.41 5.13 21.92
CA SER A 100 -16.52 5.55 20.51
C SER A 100 -15.26 5.18 19.73
N ALA A 101 -15.40 5.05 18.40
CA ALA A 101 -14.26 4.79 17.53
C ALA A 101 -13.14 5.86 17.67
N ALA A 102 -13.51 7.12 17.91
CA ALA A 102 -12.56 8.21 18.14
C ALA A 102 -11.79 8.05 19.45
N GLU A 103 -12.46 7.69 20.55
CA GLU A 103 -11.79 7.40 21.83
C GLU A 103 -10.85 6.21 21.72
N VAL A 104 -11.29 5.12 21.07
CA VAL A 104 -10.46 3.93 20.84
C VAL A 104 -9.22 4.28 20.04
N PHE A 105 -9.41 5.04 18.98
CA PHE A 105 -8.34 5.50 18.11
C PHE A 105 -7.30 6.36 18.86
N GLN A 106 -7.75 7.33 19.67
CA GLN A 106 -6.90 8.20 20.45
C GLN A 106 -6.14 7.42 21.53
N ALA A 107 -6.84 6.57 22.29
CA ALA A 107 -6.25 5.76 23.35
C ALA A 107 -5.17 4.81 22.83
N ARG A 108 -5.43 4.14 21.69
CA ARG A 108 -4.43 3.29 21.04
C ARG A 108 -3.20 4.10 20.62
N SER A 109 -3.42 5.26 20.00
CA SER A 109 -2.31 6.13 19.55
C SER A 109 -1.42 6.52 20.73
N ALA A 110 -2.02 7.01 21.81
CA ALA A 110 -1.31 7.41 23.02
C ALA A 110 -0.55 6.23 23.66
N LYS A 111 -1.13 5.02 23.66
CA LYS A 111 -0.44 3.82 24.15
C LYS A 111 0.75 3.42 23.27
N VAL A 112 0.66 3.60 21.96
CA VAL A 112 1.81 3.38 21.06
C VAL A 112 2.90 4.43 21.31
N ASP A 113 2.54 5.70 21.46
CA ASP A 113 3.49 6.78 21.76
C ASP A 113 4.18 6.58 23.13
N ALA A 114 3.46 6.02 24.10
CA ALA A 114 3.99 5.66 25.41
C ALA A 114 4.75 4.31 25.44
N GLY A 115 4.86 3.60 24.31
CA GLY A 115 5.51 2.29 24.23
C GLY A 115 4.75 1.14 24.92
N LEU A 116 3.49 1.37 25.32
CA LEU A 116 2.61 0.36 25.93
C LEU A 116 1.96 -0.57 24.91
N LEU A 117 1.93 -0.16 23.64
CA LEU A 117 1.57 -0.99 22.50
C LEU A 117 2.69 -0.91 21.44
N PRO A 118 2.93 -1.98 20.68
CA PRO A 118 4.01 -2.00 19.70
C PRO A 118 3.75 -0.99 18.57
N LEU A 119 4.77 -0.23 18.22
CA LEU A 119 4.79 0.61 17.01
C LEU A 119 4.61 -0.27 15.76
N PRO A 120 3.83 0.13 14.74
CA PRO A 120 3.84 -0.57 13.46
C PRO A 120 5.26 -0.64 12.89
N VAL A 121 5.60 -1.72 12.20
CA VAL A 121 6.86 -1.79 11.45
C VAL A 121 6.57 -1.37 10.01
N ALA A 122 7.51 -0.63 9.42
CA ALA A 122 7.42 -0.20 8.02
C ALA A 122 7.24 -1.40 7.07
N GLY A 123 6.35 -1.26 6.09
CA GLY A 123 6.06 -2.29 5.08
C GLY A 123 4.97 -3.29 5.43
N GLN A 124 4.44 -3.27 6.65
CA GLN A 124 3.41 -4.23 7.06
C GLN A 124 2.08 -3.93 6.38
N MET A 125 1.53 -4.95 5.74
CA MET A 125 0.28 -4.89 4.99
C MET A 125 -0.94 -5.00 5.90
N ALA A 126 -1.99 -4.30 5.51
CA ALA A 126 -3.36 -4.69 5.76
C ALA A 126 -4.13 -4.74 4.44
N TYR A 127 -5.04 -5.68 4.34
CA TYR A 127 -5.91 -5.93 3.21
C TYR A 127 -7.35 -5.78 3.68
N PHE A 128 -8.16 -5.09 2.90
CA PHE A 128 -9.58 -4.88 3.16
C PHE A 128 -10.35 -5.15 1.89
N LEU A 129 -11.53 -5.75 2.03
CA LEU A 129 -12.52 -5.86 0.98
C LEU A 129 -13.85 -5.41 1.57
N ALA A 130 -14.41 -4.31 1.05
CA ALA A 130 -15.61 -3.72 1.61
C ALA A 130 -16.50 -3.04 0.56
N GLY A 131 -17.82 -3.10 0.77
CA GLY A 131 -18.84 -2.54 -0.12
C GLY A 131 -20.22 -2.53 0.52
N ALA A 132 -21.24 -2.09 -0.22
CA ALA A 132 -22.64 -2.22 0.22
C ALA A 132 -23.05 -3.70 0.35
N ASP A 133 -22.44 -4.54 -0.48
CA ASP A 133 -22.51 -6.00 -0.47
C ASP A 133 -21.18 -6.56 -0.99
N GLU A 134 -21.05 -7.89 -1.01
CA GLU A 134 -19.84 -8.54 -1.52
C GLU A 134 -19.62 -8.24 -3.02
N ALA A 135 -20.67 -8.15 -3.82
CA ALA A 135 -20.58 -7.96 -5.27
C ALA A 135 -20.04 -6.58 -5.66
N SER A 136 -20.32 -5.57 -4.83
CA SER A 136 -19.84 -4.19 -4.96
C SER A 136 -18.55 -3.92 -4.18
N ALA A 137 -17.99 -4.92 -3.51
CA ALA A 137 -16.86 -4.73 -2.63
C ALA A 137 -15.58 -4.36 -3.39
N THR A 138 -14.90 -3.31 -2.93
CA THR A 138 -13.65 -2.81 -3.52
C THR A 138 -12.46 -3.18 -2.65
N PRO A 139 -11.40 -3.78 -3.21
CA PRO A 139 -10.21 -4.07 -2.43
C PRO A 139 -9.44 -2.79 -2.12
N THR A 140 -9.01 -2.67 -0.87
CA THR A 140 -8.16 -1.58 -0.37
C THR A 140 -7.01 -2.17 0.41
N ARG A 141 -5.81 -1.64 0.20
CA ARG A 141 -4.60 -2.07 0.89
C ARG A 141 -4.01 -0.91 1.64
N SER A 142 -3.33 -1.21 2.74
CA SER A 142 -2.51 -0.22 3.43
C SER A 142 -1.12 -0.77 3.73
N VAL A 143 -0.10 0.06 3.53
CA VAL A 143 1.29 -0.24 3.87
C VAL A 143 1.70 0.64 5.04
N ARG A 144 2.02 0.05 6.18
CA ARG A 144 2.44 0.83 7.36
C ARG A 144 3.77 1.54 7.12
N LEU A 145 3.84 2.81 7.49
CA LEU A 145 5.04 3.64 7.46
C LEU A 145 4.98 4.65 8.62
N PRO A 146 5.17 4.22 9.88
CA PRO A 146 5.02 5.11 11.03
C PRO A 146 5.88 6.38 10.88
N TYR A 147 5.28 7.52 11.18
CA TYR A 147 5.87 8.86 11.10
C TYR A 147 6.33 9.34 9.72
N ALA A 148 6.07 8.58 8.65
CA ALA A 148 6.35 9.03 7.30
C ALA A 148 5.58 10.31 6.96
N THR A 149 6.19 11.18 6.15
CA THR A 149 5.62 12.42 5.63
C THR A 149 5.62 12.41 4.10
N SER A 150 4.96 13.39 3.48
CA SER A 150 5.07 13.59 2.03
C SER A 150 6.54 13.80 1.62
N GLU A 151 7.26 14.62 2.37
CA GLU A 151 8.69 14.87 2.15
C GLU A 151 9.53 13.59 2.23
N SER A 152 9.30 12.70 3.20
CA SER A 152 10.11 11.49 3.36
C SER A 152 9.79 10.36 2.37
N THR A 153 8.65 10.43 1.69
CA THR A 153 8.15 9.35 0.81
C THR A 153 8.06 9.76 -0.64
N GLY A 154 7.77 11.03 -0.91
CA GLY A 154 7.37 11.51 -2.24
C GLY A 154 5.90 11.26 -2.57
N LEU A 155 5.08 10.83 -1.60
CA LEU A 155 3.64 10.62 -1.79
C LEU A 155 2.83 11.90 -1.54
N PRO A 156 1.72 12.11 -2.26
CA PRO A 156 0.72 13.11 -1.87
C PRO A 156 0.01 12.67 -0.58
N ILE A 157 -0.47 13.62 0.21
CA ILE A 157 -1.31 13.35 1.40
C ILE A 157 -2.81 13.31 1.09
N GLU A 158 -3.19 13.88 -0.05
CA GLU A 158 -4.56 13.86 -0.57
C GLU A 158 -4.77 12.69 -1.50
N ARG A 159 -5.98 12.14 -1.51
CA ARG A 159 -6.36 11.05 -2.41
C ARG A 159 -6.44 11.57 -3.85
N GLY A 160 -5.52 11.11 -4.70
CA GLY A 160 -5.55 11.33 -6.14
C GLY A 160 -6.44 10.34 -6.89
N GLN A 161 -6.58 10.57 -8.19
CA GLN A 161 -7.22 9.62 -9.13
C GLN A 161 -6.48 8.29 -9.20
N ASP A 162 -5.19 8.32 -8.87
CA ASP A 162 -4.34 7.15 -8.87
C ASP A 162 -4.55 6.24 -7.65
N GLY A 163 -5.36 6.66 -6.67
CA GLY A 163 -5.69 5.83 -5.52
C GLY A 163 -4.50 5.47 -4.62
N VAL A 164 -3.36 6.18 -4.74
CA VAL A 164 -2.17 5.97 -3.90
C VAL A 164 -1.79 7.26 -3.17
N TRP A 165 -1.90 7.27 -1.85
CA TRP A 165 -1.58 8.45 -1.04
C TRP A 165 -1.10 8.07 0.36
N LEU A 166 -0.47 9.02 1.05
CA LEU A 166 -0.04 8.88 2.43
C LEU A 166 -1.14 9.38 3.37
N MET A 167 -1.77 8.48 4.11
CA MET A 167 -2.76 8.82 5.12
C MET A 167 -2.10 8.99 6.49
N GLN A 168 -2.57 9.97 7.28
CA GLN A 168 -2.12 10.23 8.65
C GLN A 168 -0.61 10.52 8.76
N ALA A 169 -0.07 11.24 7.77
CA ALA A 169 1.32 11.65 7.68
C ALA A 169 1.83 12.29 8.99
N GLY A 170 3.09 12.00 9.35
CA GLY A 170 3.76 12.53 10.54
C GLY A 170 3.32 11.90 11.87
N THR A 171 2.42 10.91 11.86
CA THR A 171 1.96 10.23 13.07
C THR A 171 2.42 8.77 13.12
N ASN A 172 2.38 8.15 14.31
CA ASN A 172 2.67 6.71 14.47
C ASN A 172 1.75 5.78 13.65
N ARG A 173 0.71 6.34 13.03
CA ARG A 173 -0.29 5.64 12.23
C ARG A 173 -0.09 5.78 10.74
N ALA A 174 0.86 6.62 10.30
CA ALA A 174 1.10 6.90 8.90
C ALA A 174 1.17 5.60 8.07
N HIS A 175 0.48 5.61 6.93
CA HIS A 175 0.40 4.47 6.03
C HIS A 175 0.08 4.91 4.61
N ILE A 176 0.63 4.19 3.64
CA ILE A 176 0.22 4.31 2.23
C ILE A 176 -1.12 3.65 2.10
N MET A 177 -2.10 4.35 1.53
CA MET A 177 -3.36 3.77 1.08
C MET A 177 -3.24 3.43 -0.40
N ILE A 178 -3.73 2.26 -0.78
CA ILE A 178 -3.80 1.80 -2.17
C ILE A 178 -5.21 1.28 -2.41
N VAL A 179 -6.01 2.02 -3.17
CA VAL A 179 -7.39 1.64 -3.51
C VAL A 179 -7.41 1.03 -4.91
N GLY A 180 -8.13 -0.09 -5.06
CA GLY A 180 -8.02 -0.87 -6.28
C GLY A 180 -6.56 -1.29 -6.51
N ASP A 181 -6.15 -1.40 -7.76
CA ASP A 181 -4.77 -1.72 -8.14
C ASP A 181 -3.79 -0.52 -8.11
N GLY A 182 -4.21 0.62 -7.55
CA GLY A 182 -3.33 1.78 -7.42
C GLY A 182 -3.20 2.63 -8.68
N GLY A 183 -4.19 2.54 -9.58
CA GLY A 183 -4.60 3.52 -10.60
C GLY A 183 -3.54 3.99 -11.60
N GLU A 184 -3.91 4.19 -12.86
CA GLU A 184 -3.00 4.79 -13.84
C GLU A 184 -2.61 6.22 -13.44
N THR A 185 -1.33 6.54 -13.58
CA THR A 185 -0.80 7.90 -13.51
C THR A 185 -0.07 8.23 -14.79
N GLY A 186 -0.54 9.22 -15.51
CA GLY A 186 0.06 9.63 -16.76
C GLY A 186 -0.94 10.47 -17.53
N GLN A 187 -0.51 11.63 -17.99
CA GLN A 187 -1.23 12.35 -19.04
C GLN A 187 -0.25 12.59 -20.17
N THR A 188 -0.62 12.17 -21.37
CA THR A 188 0.14 12.42 -22.60
C THR A 188 -0.34 13.67 -23.32
N GLU A 189 -1.42 14.29 -22.83
CA GLU A 189 -2.05 15.46 -23.45
C GLU A 189 -1.23 16.74 -23.22
N GLY A 190 -0.88 17.44 -24.30
CA GLY A 190 -0.30 18.79 -24.26
C GLY A 190 1.22 18.87 -24.22
N MET A 191 1.94 17.77 -24.44
CA MET A 191 3.40 17.66 -24.24
C MET A 191 4.27 18.16 -25.41
N ASN A 192 3.74 18.99 -26.32
CA ASN A 192 4.36 19.45 -27.58
C ASN A 192 5.87 19.80 -27.50
N GLY A 193 6.76 18.81 -27.51
CA GLY A 193 8.22 18.98 -27.40
C GLY A 193 8.73 19.53 -26.06
N ASP A 194 7.89 19.62 -25.02
CA ASP A 194 8.31 20.14 -23.70
C ASP A 194 8.83 19.01 -22.80
N SER A 195 10.16 18.85 -22.77
CA SER A 195 10.84 17.87 -21.93
C SER A 195 10.54 18.01 -20.42
N ILE A 196 10.19 19.21 -19.92
CA ILE A 196 9.85 19.38 -18.50
C ILE A 196 8.46 18.79 -18.23
N ALA A 197 7.48 19.11 -19.08
CA ALA A 197 6.13 18.56 -18.96
C ALA A 197 6.14 17.04 -19.14
N GLU A 198 6.95 16.54 -20.08
CA GLU A 198 7.20 15.12 -20.30
C GLU A 198 7.73 14.41 -19.06
N ALA A 199 8.81 14.95 -18.46
CA ALA A 199 9.47 14.36 -17.30
C ALA A 199 8.54 14.16 -16.10
N VAL A 200 7.61 15.09 -15.85
CA VAL A 200 6.71 15.02 -14.67
C VAL A 200 5.39 14.31 -14.92
N SER A 201 5.16 13.82 -16.14
CA SER A 201 3.93 13.14 -16.51
C SER A 201 3.56 11.90 -15.67
N PRO A 202 4.48 11.07 -15.14
CA PRO A 202 4.09 9.92 -14.33
C PRO A 202 3.66 10.33 -12.92
N LEU A 203 3.77 11.61 -12.55
CA LEU A 203 3.37 12.10 -11.24
C LEU A 203 1.88 12.43 -11.17
N ALA A 204 1.31 12.28 -9.98
CA ALA A 204 0.03 12.87 -9.63
C ALA A 204 0.08 14.40 -9.80
N PRO A 205 -1.01 15.07 -10.24
CA PRO A 205 -1.03 16.50 -10.51
C PRO A 205 -0.46 17.37 -9.38
N ALA A 206 -0.72 17.00 -8.12
CA ALA A 206 -0.26 17.71 -6.93
C ALA A 206 1.28 17.77 -6.79
N LEU A 207 2.03 16.89 -7.45
CA LEU A 207 3.49 16.81 -7.34
C LEU A 207 4.23 17.47 -8.52
N ARG A 208 3.55 17.70 -9.64
CA ARG A 208 4.17 18.05 -10.94
C ARG A 208 4.86 19.41 -10.94
N SER A 209 4.19 20.45 -10.44
CA SER A 209 4.72 21.82 -10.45
C SER A 209 5.92 22.00 -9.53
N GLU A 210 6.04 21.15 -8.53
CA GLU A 210 7.00 21.25 -7.43
C GLU A 210 8.20 20.29 -7.58
N ALA A 211 8.15 19.37 -8.55
CA ALA A 211 9.23 18.42 -8.80
C ALA A 211 10.44 19.06 -9.48
N THR A 212 11.64 18.67 -9.06
CA THR A 212 12.88 19.03 -9.75
C THR A 212 13.00 18.20 -11.03
N VAL A 213 13.38 18.82 -12.15
CA VAL A 213 13.64 18.12 -13.42
C VAL A 213 15.12 18.23 -13.75
N VAL A 214 15.74 17.09 -14.08
CA VAL A 214 17.17 16.99 -14.37
C VAL A 214 17.40 16.20 -15.66
N ARG A 215 18.57 16.39 -16.26
CA ARG A 215 19.09 15.56 -17.35
C ARG A 215 20.55 15.20 -17.05
N TYR A 216 20.96 13.99 -17.38
CA TYR A 216 22.37 13.60 -17.32
C TYR A 216 23.00 13.80 -18.69
N ASP A 217 24.25 14.29 -18.74
CA ASP A 217 25.03 14.35 -19.97
C ASP A 217 25.78 13.03 -20.24
N ASP A 218 26.54 12.99 -21.34
CA ASP A 218 27.33 11.83 -21.77
C ASP A 218 28.42 11.43 -20.76
N ASP A 219 28.87 12.37 -19.92
CA ASP A 219 29.82 12.13 -18.83
C ASP A 219 29.12 11.61 -17.55
N GLY A 220 27.80 11.42 -17.60
CA GLY A 220 26.99 11.00 -16.46
C GLY A 220 26.77 12.11 -15.42
N LYS A 221 27.04 13.37 -15.78
CA LYS A 221 26.89 14.52 -14.89
C LYS A 221 25.48 15.08 -14.97
N ARG A 222 24.90 15.34 -13.80
CA ARG A 222 23.54 15.85 -13.66
C ARG A 222 23.46 17.36 -13.88
N HIS A 223 22.54 17.77 -14.75
CA HIS A 223 22.15 19.17 -15.01
C HIS A 223 20.70 19.40 -14.61
N ILE A 224 20.41 20.53 -13.97
CA ILE A 224 19.06 20.90 -13.55
C ILE A 224 18.38 21.66 -14.70
N LEU A 225 17.26 21.13 -15.20
CA LEU A 225 16.41 21.80 -16.19
C LEU A 225 15.36 22.69 -15.51
N ARG A 226 14.86 22.25 -14.34
CA ARG A 226 13.97 23.02 -13.48
C ARG A 226 14.22 22.68 -12.02
N GLN A 227 14.43 23.70 -11.19
CA GLN A 227 14.52 23.53 -9.74
C GLN A 227 13.11 23.43 -9.15
N GLY A 228 12.85 22.35 -8.41
CA GLY A 228 11.63 22.16 -7.64
C GLY A 228 11.81 22.47 -6.15
N ASN A 229 10.74 22.28 -5.38
CA ASN A 229 10.67 22.49 -3.93
C ASN A 229 10.08 21.29 -3.17
N ASN A 230 9.65 20.22 -3.85
CA ASN A 230 9.32 18.95 -3.22
C ASN A 230 10.47 17.93 -3.34
N SER A 231 10.30 16.75 -2.72
CA SER A 231 11.32 15.70 -2.68
C SER A 231 11.38 14.80 -3.92
N ILE A 232 10.78 15.20 -5.04
CA ILE A 232 10.76 14.42 -6.29
C ILE A 232 11.74 15.01 -7.31
N VAL A 233 12.52 14.12 -7.93
CA VAL A 233 13.44 14.42 -9.03
C VAL A 233 13.08 13.58 -10.24
N CYS A 234 12.77 14.24 -11.36
CA CYS A 234 12.36 13.61 -12.61
C CYS A 234 13.40 13.76 -13.72
N GLU A 235 13.47 12.76 -14.57
CA GLU A 235 14.29 12.70 -15.78
C GLU A 235 13.35 12.56 -17.00
N PRO A 236 13.49 13.42 -18.03
CA PRO A 236 12.75 13.29 -19.28
C PRO A 236 13.20 12.06 -20.08
N ASP A 237 12.50 11.79 -21.17
CA ASP A 237 12.92 10.77 -22.11
C ASP A 237 14.30 11.10 -22.71
N ASP A 238 15.05 10.03 -22.98
CA ASP A 238 16.32 10.10 -23.70
C ASP A 238 16.08 9.61 -25.12
N SER A 239 15.92 10.56 -26.05
CA SER A 239 15.66 10.27 -27.46
C SER A 239 16.78 9.48 -28.16
N ALA A 240 17.95 9.32 -27.53
CA ALA A 240 19.03 8.48 -28.05
C ALA A 240 18.82 6.99 -27.72
N VAL A 241 17.88 6.66 -26.83
CA VAL A 241 17.55 5.29 -26.42
C VAL A 241 16.27 4.85 -27.11
N GLU A 242 16.24 3.61 -27.58
CA GLU A 242 15.03 3.03 -28.18
C GLU A 242 13.89 2.90 -27.15
N GLY A 243 12.69 3.29 -27.58
CA GLY A 243 11.48 3.31 -26.75
C GLY A 243 11.24 4.67 -26.09
N PHE A 244 10.19 4.74 -25.27
CA PHE A 244 9.89 5.91 -24.46
C PHE A 244 10.04 5.58 -22.98
N ARG A 245 10.73 6.43 -22.21
CA ARG A 245 10.85 6.31 -20.77
C ARG A 245 11.07 7.64 -20.06
N VAL A 246 10.13 7.98 -19.18
CA VAL A 246 10.31 9.00 -18.15
C VAL A 246 10.33 8.36 -16.78
N SER A 247 11.14 8.92 -15.89
CA SER A 247 11.32 8.39 -14.53
C SER A 247 11.40 9.50 -13.51
N CYS A 248 10.63 9.40 -12.44
CA CYS A 248 10.73 10.25 -11.27
C CYS A 248 11.07 9.43 -10.04
N TYR A 249 11.92 9.98 -9.19
CA TYR A 249 12.42 9.34 -7.99
C TYR A 249 12.30 10.28 -6.81
N HIS A 250 12.05 9.73 -5.63
CA HIS A 250 12.34 10.44 -4.39
C HIS A 250 13.84 10.83 -4.34
N GLU A 251 14.16 12.02 -3.87
CA GLU A 251 15.52 12.59 -3.87
C GLU A 251 16.56 11.71 -3.14
N GLY A 252 16.12 10.93 -2.15
CA GLY A 252 16.94 9.93 -1.48
C GLY A 252 17.55 8.87 -2.42
N HIS A 253 17.03 8.72 -3.65
CA HIS A 253 17.57 7.82 -4.67
C HIS A 253 18.66 8.48 -5.52
N VAL A 254 18.77 9.81 -5.49
CA VAL A 254 19.66 10.59 -6.35
C VAL A 254 21.14 10.22 -6.18
N PRO A 255 21.68 9.98 -4.97
CA PRO A 255 23.07 9.52 -4.83
C PRO A 255 23.35 8.22 -5.59
N ARG A 256 22.38 7.31 -5.62
CA ARG A 256 22.47 6.04 -6.36
C ARG A 256 22.41 6.28 -7.87
N LEU A 257 21.52 7.16 -8.33
CA LEU A 257 21.37 7.48 -9.77
C LEU A 257 22.62 8.18 -10.32
N ASN A 258 23.14 9.17 -9.60
CA ASN A 258 24.40 9.83 -9.95
C ASN A 258 25.53 8.80 -10.09
N PHE A 259 25.68 7.91 -9.09
CA PHE A 259 26.69 6.85 -9.15
C PHE A 259 26.51 5.94 -10.37
N GLU A 260 25.28 5.51 -10.67
CA GLU A 260 25.00 4.65 -11.83
C GLU A 260 25.34 5.36 -13.15
N LYS A 261 24.97 6.63 -13.29
CA LYS A 261 25.16 7.42 -14.52
C LYS A 261 26.63 7.74 -14.75
N GLU A 262 27.35 8.21 -13.73
CA GLU A 262 28.80 8.45 -13.79
C GLU A 262 29.57 7.18 -14.14
N LEU A 263 29.17 6.03 -13.57
CA LEU A 263 29.84 4.76 -13.84
C LEU A 263 29.54 4.25 -15.25
N ALA A 264 28.30 4.38 -15.72
CA ALA A 264 27.92 4.02 -17.08
C ALA A 264 28.68 4.85 -18.14
N ALA A 265 28.93 6.13 -17.86
CA ALA A 265 29.71 7.02 -18.73
C ALA A 265 31.16 6.58 -18.92
N THR A 266 31.69 5.70 -18.05
CA THR A 266 33.03 5.11 -18.23
C THR A 266 33.09 3.98 -19.26
N GLY A 267 31.96 3.64 -19.88
CA GLY A 267 31.85 2.55 -20.86
C GLY A 267 31.66 1.16 -20.24
N LEU A 268 31.35 1.08 -18.94
CA LEU A 268 31.04 -0.19 -18.28
C LEU A 268 29.69 -0.74 -18.74
N GLU A 269 29.63 -2.06 -18.87
CA GLU A 269 28.39 -2.74 -19.25
C GLU A 269 27.33 -2.59 -18.15
N ARG A 270 26.06 -2.60 -18.53
CA ARG A 270 24.92 -2.43 -17.59
C ARG A 270 25.01 -3.40 -16.40
N GLY A 271 25.43 -4.64 -16.64
CA GLY A 271 25.59 -5.65 -15.59
C GLY A 271 26.71 -5.31 -14.59
N GLU A 272 27.81 -4.72 -15.06
CA GLU A 272 28.94 -4.30 -14.22
C GLU A 272 28.57 -3.08 -13.38
N VAL A 273 27.92 -2.08 -13.99
CA VAL A 273 27.37 -0.91 -13.28
C VAL A 273 26.43 -1.35 -12.16
N PHE A 274 25.54 -2.30 -12.49
CA PHE A 274 24.59 -2.87 -11.54
C PHE A 274 25.28 -3.57 -10.36
N ALA A 275 26.29 -4.39 -10.63
CA ALA A 275 27.05 -5.10 -9.59
C ALA A 275 27.85 -4.13 -8.70
N ALA A 276 28.52 -3.15 -9.29
CA ALA A 276 29.28 -2.13 -8.58
C ALA A 276 28.40 -1.30 -7.64
N ARG A 277 27.19 -0.97 -8.06
CA ARG A 277 26.22 -0.27 -7.22
C ARG A 277 25.79 -1.11 -6.03
N ILE A 278 25.47 -2.39 -6.22
CA ILE A 278 25.08 -3.27 -5.11
C ILE A 278 26.18 -3.30 -4.05
N LYS A 279 27.42 -3.55 -4.47
CA LYS A 279 28.58 -3.54 -3.59
C LYS A 279 28.77 -2.19 -2.88
N SER A 280 28.51 -1.09 -3.57
CA SER A 280 28.64 0.26 -3.00
C SER A 280 27.56 0.58 -1.96
N VAL A 281 26.34 0.08 -2.13
CA VAL A 281 25.28 0.18 -1.11
C VAL A 281 25.62 -0.70 0.09
N GLU A 282 26.01 -1.95 -0.14
CA GLU A 282 26.38 -2.90 0.93
C GLU A 282 27.62 -2.44 1.72
N GLY A 283 28.57 -1.80 1.05
CA GLY A 283 29.74 -1.17 1.67
C GLY A 283 29.47 0.19 2.30
N GLY A 284 28.23 0.69 2.29
CA GLY A 284 27.86 1.97 2.90
C GLY A 284 28.35 3.23 2.17
N ARG A 285 28.89 3.09 0.95
CA ARG A 285 29.32 4.22 0.12
C ARG A 285 28.14 4.97 -0.50
N ILE A 286 27.07 4.25 -0.80
CA ILE A 286 25.79 4.82 -1.27
C ILE A 286 24.75 4.56 -0.18
N PRO A 287 24.00 5.58 0.27
CA PRO A 287 22.98 5.38 1.28
C PRO A 287 21.90 4.41 0.80
N LEU A 288 21.44 3.57 1.73
CA LEU A 288 20.31 2.69 1.50
C LEU A 288 19.02 3.54 1.36
N PRO A 289 18.13 3.25 0.40
CA PRO A 289 16.83 3.90 0.34
C PRO A 289 16.03 3.70 1.63
N VAL A 290 15.22 4.67 2.00
CA VAL A 290 14.33 4.57 3.17
C VAL A 290 13.02 3.89 2.76
N ALA A 291 12.45 3.08 3.65
CA ALA A 291 11.15 2.47 3.43
C ALA A 291 10.08 3.52 3.11
N GLY A 292 9.31 3.31 2.04
CA GLY A 292 8.27 4.23 1.60
C GLY A 292 8.69 5.23 0.52
N GLN A 293 9.98 5.34 0.19
CA GLN A 293 10.43 6.23 -0.87
C GLN A 293 9.90 5.77 -2.24
N MET A 294 9.26 6.71 -2.93
CA MET A 294 8.57 6.48 -4.19
C MET A 294 9.49 6.53 -5.40
N GLN A 295 9.08 5.78 -6.40
CA GLN A 295 9.54 5.89 -7.77
C GLN A 295 8.32 5.82 -8.67
N TYR A 296 8.28 6.68 -9.67
CA TYR A 296 7.23 6.76 -10.67
C TYR A 296 7.85 6.60 -12.04
N PHE A 297 7.22 5.83 -12.88
CA PHE A 297 7.70 5.54 -14.22
C PHE A 297 6.54 5.59 -15.19
N LEU A 298 6.85 5.98 -16.42
CA LEU A 298 5.99 5.84 -17.57
C LEU A 298 6.87 5.47 -18.74
N GLY A 299 6.54 4.39 -19.45
CA GLY A 299 7.33 3.96 -20.60
C GLY A 299 6.66 2.89 -21.43
N GLY A 300 7.12 2.75 -22.68
CA GLY A 300 6.56 1.87 -23.69
C GLY A 300 7.38 1.90 -24.98
N GLU A 301 6.83 1.39 -26.07
CA GLU A 301 7.43 1.53 -27.41
C GLU A 301 7.45 3.01 -27.83
N ASP A 302 6.38 3.73 -27.50
CA ASP A 302 6.23 5.16 -27.67
C ASP A 302 5.39 5.74 -26.52
N ILE A 303 5.21 7.06 -26.54
CA ILE A 303 4.40 7.74 -25.53
C ILE A 303 2.93 7.34 -25.57
N ALA A 304 2.39 6.95 -26.74
CA ALA A 304 0.99 6.62 -26.92
C ALA A 304 0.64 5.22 -26.37
N SER A 305 1.62 4.32 -26.32
CA SER A 305 1.55 2.96 -25.80
C SER A 305 2.18 2.82 -24.41
N ALA A 306 2.61 3.92 -23.79
CA ALA A 306 3.32 3.90 -22.52
C ALA A 306 2.40 3.49 -21.36
N SER A 307 2.89 2.58 -20.52
CA SER A 307 2.23 2.18 -19.28
C SER A 307 2.93 2.78 -18.07
N SER A 308 2.15 3.21 -17.10
CA SER A 308 2.68 3.73 -15.84
C SER A 308 3.03 2.60 -14.89
N PHE A 309 3.99 2.84 -14.00
CA PHE A 309 4.23 1.95 -12.88
C PHE A 309 4.93 2.67 -11.72
N LYS A 310 4.64 2.23 -10.49
CA LYS A 310 5.19 2.81 -9.26
C LYS A 310 5.95 1.76 -8.47
N GLY A 311 7.06 2.19 -7.88
CA GLY A 311 7.87 1.39 -6.96
C GLY A 311 7.92 2.05 -5.60
N ILE A 312 7.62 1.31 -4.53
CA ILE A 312 7.77 1.78 -3.15
C ILE A 312 8.94 1.04 -2.52
N ARG A 313 9.98 1.76 -2.11
CA ARG A 313 11.15 1.11 -1.49
C ARG A 313 10.77 0.43 -0.19
N LEU A 314 11.25 -0.80 -0.04
CA LEU A 314 11.09 -1.56 1.17
C LEU A 314 12.29 -2.49 1.38
N PRO A 315 13.51 -1.94 1.61
CA PRO A 315 14.73 -2.72 1.66
C PRO A 315 14.66 -3.89 2.64
N TYR A 316 15.19 -5.03 2.22
CA TYR A 316 15.25 -6.29 2.96
C TYR A 316 13.91 -6.89 3.37
N ALA A 317 12.78 -6.31 2.98
CA ALA A 317 11.49 -6.93 3.27
C ALA A 317 11.36 -8.29 2.60
N THR A 318 10.65 -9.18 3.27
CA THR A 318 10.25 -10.50 2.80
C THR A 318 8.72 -10.62 2.86
N SER A 319 8.17 -11.68 2.27
CA SER A 319 6.75 -11.99 2.45
C SER A 319 6.40 -12.12 3.94
N ALA A 320 7.27 -12.78 4.73
CA ALA A 320 7.07 -12.94 6.16
C ALA A 320 7.06 -11.62 6.94
N SER A 321 7.87 -10.63 6.56
CA SER A 321 7.96 -9.35 7.28
C SER A 321 6.92 -8.31 6.88
N SER A 322 6.44 -8.37 5.64
CA SER A 322 5.51 -7.39 5.05
C SER A 322 4.09 -7.93 4.93
N GLY A 323 3.91 -9.22 4.71
CA GLY A 323 2.64 -9.82 4.32
C GLY A 323 2.31 -9.64 2.83
N LEU A 324 3.29 -9.29 1.98
CA LEU A 324 3.14 -9.22 0.53
C LEU A 324 3.43 -10.58 -0.13
N PRO A 325 2.75 -10.92 -1.24
CA PRO A 325 3.22 -11.99 -2.11
C PRO A 325 4.53 -11.60 -2.81
N THR A 326 5.38 -12.57 -3.16
CA THR A 326 6.63 -12.33 -3.92
C THR A 326 6.47 -12.51 -5.43
N GLU A 327 5.32 -13.00 -5.84
CA GLU A 327 4.91 -13.13 -7.24
C GLU A 327 3.75 -12.19 -7.52
N ARG A 328 3.61 -11.80 -8.79
CA ARG A 328 2.50 -10.97 -9.23
C ARG A 328 1.18 -11.69 -8.93
N SER A 329 0.35 -11.11 -8.08
CA SER A 329 -1.00 -11.60 -7.81
C SER A 329 -2.04 -10.93 -8.71
N SER A 330 -3.28 -11.46 -8.71
CA SER A 330 -4.48 -10.84 -9.29
C SER A 330 -4.63 -9.36 -8.95
N ASP A 331 -4.15 -9.00 -7.76
CA ASP A 331 -4.28 -7.67 -7.18
C ASP A 331 -3.27 -6.67 -7.73
N ASN A 332 -2.34 -7.10 -8.60
CA ASN A 332 -1.26 -6.32 -9.19
C ASN A 332 -0.30 -5.65 -8.18
N ILE A 333 -0.22 -6.15 -6.95
CA ILE A 333 0.69 -5.63 -5.91
C ILE A 333 1.55 -6.77 -5.38
N TRP A 334 2.88 -6.67 -5.51
CA TRP A 334 3.78 -7.70 -5.00
C TRP A 334 5.13 -7.12 -4.59
N LEU A 335 5.87 -7.91 -3.81
CA LEU A 335 7.21 -7.60 -3.37
C LEU A 335 8.23 -8.14 -4.38
N MET A 336 8.88 -7.24 -5.11
CA MET A 336 10.01 -7.60 -5.96
C MET A 336 11.30 -7.68 -5.17
N GLN A 337 12.17 -8.62 -5.54
CA GLN A 337 13.54 -8.73 -5.01
C GLN A 337 13.58 -8.88 -3.47
N ALA A 338 12.62 -9.63 -2.94
CA ALA A 338 12.46 -9.90 -1.52
C ALA A 338 13.77 -10.36 -0.85
N GLY A 339 14.01 -9.88 0.37
CA GLY A 339 15.19 -10.19 1.17
C GLY A 339 16.46 -9.43 0.78
N THR A 340 16.41 -8.56 -0.24
CA THR A 340 17.58 -7.78 -0.68
C THR A 340 17.43 -6.29 -0.36
N ASN A 341 18.54 -5.55 -0.35
CA ASN A 341 18.53 -4.08 -0.24
C ASN A 341 17.74 -3.36 -1.36
N ARG A 342 17.37 -4.08 -2.42
CA ARG A 342 16.59 -3.55 -3.55
C ARG A 342 15.10 -3.87 -3.46
N ALA A 343 14.67 -4.59 -2.41
CA ALA A 343 13.28 -4.95 -2.24
C ALA A 343 12.34 -3.73 -2.33
N HIS A 344 11.26 -3.88 -3.09
CA HIS A 344 10.26 -2.83 -3.31
C HIS A 344 8.89 -3.41 -3.62
N ILE A 345 7.86 -2.68 -3.24
CA ILE A 345 6.48 -2.97 -3.64
C ILE A 345 6.30 -2.48 -5.07
N MET A 346 5.84 -3.37 -5.94
CA MET A 346 5.56 -3.06 -7.33
C MET A 346 4.06 -2.80 -7.49
N LEU A 347 3.72 -1.64 -8.04
CA LEU A 347 2.35 -1.20 -8.38
C LEU A 347 2.31 -0.82 -9.88
N PRO A 348 2.02 -1.75 -10.80
CA PRO A 348 1.80 -1.41 -12.19
C PRO A 348 0.56 -0.52 -12.34
N GLY A 349 0.62 0.43 -13.27
CA GLY A 349 -0.56 1.03 -13.87
C GLY A 349 -1.29 -0.01 -14.73
N ARG A 350 -2.53 0.28 -15.09
CA ARG A 350 -3.28 -0.52 -16.05
C ARG A 350 -2.79 -0.32 -17.48
#